data_AF-A0ABD5GQH3-F1
#
_entry.id   AF-A0ABD5GQH3-F1
#
_cell.length_a   1.000
_cell.length_b   1.000
_cell.length_c   1.000
_cell.angle_alpha   90.00
_cell.angle_beta   90.00
_cell.angle_gamma   90.00
#
_symmetry.space_group_name_H-M   'P 1'
#
loop_
_entity.id
_entity.type
_entity.pdbx_description
1 polymer ?
#
loop_
_entity_poly.entity_id
_entity_poly.type
_entity_poly.pdbx_seq_one_letter_code
_entity_poly.pdbx_strand_id
1 'polypeptide(L)'
;MAKNRNEIPEKLTWDLTTIYKTDKEWEAELTRIKSELSLVEETDPGHLLDSAESLLIITEKMLSISQQVEKLYVYASMKNDQDTREAKYQEYQSKATALYVKFGEVYAFYEPEFLKISKEVYNKWLGELKKLKNYDHMFERLFAKKAHILSQKEEKLLAAAGEIFESPSETFEIFDNADIKLPMVKNESDEMIQLTHGNYSSLMESKNRGVRKAAYKALYSNYEQYQHTYAKT
;
A
#
# COMPACT_ATOMS: atom_id res chain seq x y z
N MET A 1 -7.99 17.86 -30.30
CA MET A 1 -7.21 18.26 -29.10
C MET A 1 -7.86 17.65 -27.88
N ALA A 2 -7.09 17.02 -26.99
CA ALA A 2 -7.60 16.57 -25.71
C ALA A 2 -8.00 17.80 -24.87
N LYS A 3 -9.11 17.72 -24.14
CA LYS A 3 -9.56 18.80 -23.24
C LYS A 3 -8.72 18.78 -21.96
N ASN A 4 -8.42 19.96 -21.42
CA ASN A 4 -7.84 20.08 -20.08
C ASN A 4 -8.88 19.78 -19.00
N ARG A 5 -8.41 19.41 -17.80
CA ARG A 5 -9.29 19.02 -16.68
C ARG A 5 -10.31 20.10 -16.32
N ASN A 6 -9.91 21.37 -16.35
CA ASN A 6 -10.75 22.53 -16.07
C ASN A 6 -11.79 22.84 -17.18
N GLU A 7 -11.73 22.18 -18.33
CA GLU A 7 -12.67 22.32 -19.44
C GLU A 7 -13.75 21.23 -19.44
N ILE A 8 -13.67 20.27 -18.51
CA ILE A 8 -14.63 19.17 -18.37
C ILE A 8 -15.85 19.68 -17.57
N PRO A 9 -17.08 19.52 -18.09
CA PRO A 9 -18.29 19.87 -17.34
C PRO A 9 -18.37 19.15 -15.99
N GLU A 10 -18.68 19.88 -14.92
CA GLU A 10 -18.71 19.37 -13.54
C GLU A 10 -19.60 18.11 -13.38
N LYS A 11 -20.71 18.02 -14.11
CA LYS A 11 -21.61 16.85 -14.13
C LYS A 11 -20.95 15.54 -14.62
N LEU A 12 -19.79 15.63 -15.27
CA LEU A 12 -19.00 14.49 -15.73
C LEU A 12 -17.83 14.21 -14.77
N THR A 13 -17.88 14.75 -13.55
CA THR A 13 -16.80 14.67 -12.57
C THR A 13 -17.33 14.14 -11.25
N TRP A 14 -16.48 13.46 -10.48
CA TRP A 14 -16.80 13.07 -9.12
C TRP A 14 -16.90 14.29 -8.19
N ASP A 15 -17.89 14.25 -7.29
CA ASP A 15 -18.12 15.32 -6.31
C ASP A 15 -17.31 15.06 -5.02
N LEU A 16 -16.15 15.70 -4.93
CA LEU A 16 -15.28 15.62 -3.75
C LEU A 16 -15.72 16.53 -2.59
N THR A 17 -16.74 17.37 -2.78
CA THR A 17 -17.28 18.22 -1.70
C THR A 17 -17.97 17.40 -0.61
N THR A 18 -18.34 16.16 -0.96
CA THR A 18 -18.84 15.14 -0.03
C THR A 18 -17.78 14.69 1.00
N ILE A 19 -16.49 14.86 0.70
CA ILE A 19 -15.38 14.53 1.59
C ILE A 19 -14.95 15.77 2.38
N TYR A 20 -14.51 16.82 1.67
CA TYR A 20 -14.24 18.15 2.21
C TYR A 20 -14.83 19.19 1.28
N LYS A 21 -15.61 20.14 1.83
CA LYS A 21 -16.29 21.13 0.99
C LYS A 21 -15.30 22.06 0.29
N THR A 22 -14.17 22.30 0.94
CA THR A 22 -13.10 23.16 0.42
C THR A 22 -11.74 22.62 0.80
N ASP A 23 -10.74 23.00 0.01
CA ASP A 23 -9.33 22.74 0.31
C ASP A 23 -8.90 23.30 1.68
N LYS A 24 -9.49 24.41 2.12
CA LYS A 24 -9.22 24.99 3.44
C LYS A 24 -9.68 24.09 4.58
N GLU A 25 -10.80 23.39 4.42
CA GLU A 25 -11.26 22.42 5.42
C GLU A 25 -10.29 21.24 5.52
N TRP A 26 -9.76 20.79 4.37
CA TRP A 26 -8.75 19.73 4.32
C TRP A 26 -7.44 20.17 5.00
N GLU A 27 -6.94 21.38 4.73
CA GLU A 27 -5.72 21.93 5.34
C GLU A 27 -5.84 22.10 6.86
N ALA A 28 -7.01 22.57 7.32
CA ALA A 28 -7.30 22.71 8.75
C ALA A 28 -7.32 21.35 9.45
N GLU A 29 -7.99 20.35 8.85
CA GLU A 29 -8.03 19.01 9.40
C GLU A 29 -6.65 18.34 9.40
N LEU A 30 -5.86 18.48 8.33
CA LEU A 30 -4.48 18.02 8.28
C LEU A 30 -3.65 18.56 9.46
N THR A 31 -3.78 19.86 9.75
CA THR A 31 -3.06 20.51 10.85
C THR A 31 -3.53 19.99 12.20
N ARG A 32 -4.85 19.83 12.39
CA ARG A 32 -5.44 19.28 13.62
C ARG A 32 -4.95 17.87 13.90
N ILE A 33 -4.97 16.98 12.91
CA ILE A 33 -4.53 15.59 13.05
C ILE A 33 -3.04 15.50 13.37
N LYS A 34 -2.21 16.34 12.76
CA LYS A 34 -0.78 16.39 13.10
C LYS A 34 -0.55 16.72 14.57
N SER A 35 -1.25 17.71 15.10
CA SER A 35 -1.17 18.07 16.52
C SER A 35 -1.70 16.95 17.43
N GLU A 36 -2.79 16.29 17.04
CA GLU A 36 -3.34 15.16 17.78
C GLU A 36 -2.37 13.97 17.83
N LEU A 37 -1.70 13.67 16.71
CA LEU A 37 -0.65 12.64 16.64
C LEU A 37 0.57 12.97 17.49
N SER A 38 1.01 14.23 17.52
CA SER A 38 2.09 14.64 18.42
C SER A 38 1.73 14.42 19.89
N LEU A 39 0.48 14.69 20.27
CA LEU A 39 0.03 14.40 21.63
C LEU A 39 0.00 12.89 21.92
N VAL A 40 -0.53 12.07 20.99
CA VAL A 40 -0.50 10.59 21.11
C VAL A 40 0.91 10.08 21.36
N GLU A 41 1.87 10.57 20.56
CA GLU A 41 3.27 10.15 20.62
C GLU A 41 3.90 10.39 22.01
N GLU A 42 3.45 11.43 22.71
CA GLU A 42 3.92 11.77 24.05
C GLU A 42 3.16 11.04 25.17
N THR A 43 1.87 10.72 24.99
CA THR A 43 0.99 10.30 26.09
C THR A 43 0.60 8.82 26.11
N ASP A 44 0.50 8.17 24.96
CA ASP A 44 -0.13 6.85 24.86
C ASP A 44 0.86 5.66 25.00
N PRO A 45 2.12 5.72 24.50
CA PRO A 45 3.07 4.64 24.65
C PRO A 45 3.33 4.27 26.13
N GLY A 46 3.36 2.97 26.43
CA GLY A 46 3.55 2.43 27.76
C GLY A 46 2.28 2.31 28.60
N HIS A 47 1.17 2.94 28.18
CA HIS A 47 -0.07 3.04 28.95
C HIS A 47 -1.21 2.17 28.41
N LEU A 48 -1.00 1.47 27.27
CA LEU A 48 -2.04 0.69 26.59
C LEU A 48 -2.71 -0.35 27.49
N LEU A 49 -1.94 -0.95 28.40
CA LEU A 49 -2.36 -2.06 29.24
C LEU A 49 -2.52 -1.69 30.72
N ASP A 50 -2.62 -0.40 31.07
CA ASP A 50 -2.83 0.03 32.44
C ASP A 50 -4.18 -0.44 33.01
N SER A 51 -5.21 -0.50 32.17
CA SER A 51 -6.53 -1.06 32.50
C SER A 51 -7.35 -1.41 31.25
N ALA A 52 -8.51 -2.05 31.45
CA ALA A 52 -9.50 -2.29 30.40
C ALA A 52 -9.98 -0.98 29.73
N GLU A 53 -10.13 0.09 30.53
CA GLU A 53 -10.50 1.43 30.07
C GLU A 53 -9.39 2.07 29.25
N SER A 54 -8.13 1.96 29.67
CA SER A 54 -7.00 2.48 28.90
C SER A 54 -6.92 1.84 27.52
N LEU A 55 -7.03 0.51 27.47
CA LEU A 55 -7.09 -0.24 26.22
C LEU A 55 -8.23 0.25 25.31
N LEU A 56 -9.44 0.43 25.86
CA LEU A 56 -10.58 0.91 25.11
C LEU A 56 -10.34 2.32 24.54
N ILE A 57 -9.92 3.26 25.40
CA ILE A 57 -9.75 4.67 25.04
C ILE A 57 -8.69 4.84 23.95
N ILE A 58 -7.53 4.21 24.11
CA ILE A 58 -6.44 4.31 23.13
C ILE A 58 -6.84 3.64 21.81
N THR A 59 -7.58 2.52 21.87
CA THR A 59 -8.10 1.85 20.66
C THR A 59 -9.10 2.72 19.91
N GLU A 60 -10.07 3.31 20.60
CA GLU A 60 -11.07 4.18 20.01
C GLU A 60 -10.42 5.43 19.38
N LYS A 61 -9.44 6.01 20.07
CA LYS A 61 -8.64 7.13 19.56
C LYS A 61 -7.86 6.75 18.31
N MET A 62 -7.14 5.62 18.32
CA MET A 62 -6.41 5.10 17.16
C MET A 62 -7.31 4.92 15.95
N LEU A 63 -8.46 4.27 16.12
CA LEU A 63 -9.41 4.02 15.04
C LEU A 63 -10.04 5.33 14.51
N SER A 64 -10.35 6.27 15.40
CA SER A 64 -10.86 7.59 15.03
C SER A 64 -9.84 8.36 14.18
N ILE A 65 -8.59 8.43 14.62
CA ILE A 65 -7.52 9.11 13.87
C ILE A 65 -7.26 8.38 12.55
N SER A 66 -7.25 7.05 12.53
CA SER A 66 -7.07 6.25 11.31
C SER A 66 -8.09 6.61 10.23
N GLN A 67 -9.38 6.68 10.59
CA GLN A 67 -10.44 7.08 9.65
C GLN A 67 -10.25 8.51 9.11
N GLN A 68 -9.78 9.42 9.95
CA GLN A 68 -9.55 10.82 9.56
C GLN A 68 -8.34 10.95 8.64
N VAL A 69 -7.26 10.23 8.92
CA VAL A 69 -6.07 10.12 8.07
C VAL A 69 -6.43 9.51 6.70
N GLU A 70 -7.21 8.43 6.69
CA GLU A 70 -7.70 7.81 5.44
C GLU A 70 -8.54 8.80 4.63
N LYS A 71 -9.45 9.53 5.27
CA LYS A 71 -10.26 10.56 4.61
C LYS A 71 -9.43 11.67 3.99
N LEU A 72 -8.39 12.16 4.69
CA LEU A 72 -7.44 13.14 4.18
C LEU A 72 -6.69 12.61 2.95
N TYR A 73 -6.25 11.34 3.02
CA TYR A 73 -5.55 10.67 1.93
C TYR A 73 -6.41 10.50 0.68
N VAL A 74 -7.63 9.98 0.82
CA VAL A 74 -8.55 9.76 -0.30
C VAL A 74 -8.86 11.07 -1.02
N TYR A 75 -9.13 12.16 -0.28
CA TYR A 75 -9.37 13.47 -0.89
C TYR A 75 -8.18 13.95 -1.73
N ALA A 76 -6.97 13.88 -1.16
CA ALA A 76 -5.75 14.32 -1.82
C ALA A 76 -5.45 13.48 -3.07
N SER A 77 -5.61 12.14 -2.99
CA SER A 77 -5.39 11.23 -4.11
C SER A 77 -6.37 11.50 -5.23
N MET A 78 -7.66 11.57 -4.93
CA MET A 78 -8.68 11.82 -5.96
C MET A 78 -8.57 13.22 -6.57
N LYS A 79 -8.05 14.21 -5.84
CA LYS A 79 -7.75 15.54 -6.41
C LYS A 79 -6.54 15.49 -7.34
N ASN A 80 -5.48 14.78 -6.96
CA ASN A 80 -4.30 14.61 -7.78
C ASN A 80 -4.60 13.83 -9.07
N ASP A 81 -5.44 12.78 -8.98
CA ASP A 81 -5.81 11.94 -10.13
C ASP A 81 -6.66 12.68 -11.17
N GLN A 82 -7.25 13.83 -10.82
CA GLN A 82 -7.98 14.68 -11.78
C GLN A 82 -7.06 15.35 -12.79
N ASP A 83 -5.87 15.78 -12.36
CA ASP A 83 -4.81 16.28 -13.24
C ASP A 83 -3.47 16.17 -12.51
N THR A 84 -2.72 15.12 -12.81
CA THR A 84 -1.45 14.82 -12.16
C THR A 84 -0.35 15.80 -12.52
N ARG A 85 -0.62 16.84 -13.33
CA ARG A 85 0.31 17.94 -13.62
C ARG A 85 0.14 19.11 -12.65
N GLU A 86 -0.93 19.11 -11.84
CA GLU A 86 -1.22 20.24 -10.96
C GLU A 86 -0.43 20.17 -9.65
N ALA A 87 0.55 21.04 -9.52
CA ALA A 87 1.53 21.04 -8.43
C ALA A 87 0.88 21.11 -7.04
N LYS A 88 -0.21 21.87 -6.90
CA LYS A 88 -0.96 21.97 -5.64
C LYS A 88 -1.47 20.61 -5.14
N TYR A 89 -2.02 19.78 -6.04
CA TYR A 89 -2.61 18.51 -5.63
C TYR A 89 -1.57 17.39 -5.53
N GLN A 90 -0.44 17.50 -6.24
CA GLN A 90 0.76 16.69 -5.96
C GLN A 90 1.30 16.96 -4.54
N GLU A 91 1.33 18.22 -4.11
CA GLU A 91 1.73 18.59 -2.75
C GLU A 91 0.74 18.02 -1.71
N TYR A 92 -0.57 18.08 -1.97
CA TYR A 92 -1.58 17.51 -1.07
C TYR A 92 -1.40 16.00 -0.92
N GLN A 93 -1.19 15.29 -2.03
CA GLN A 93 -0.92 13.85 -2.03
C GLN A 93 0.31 13.55 -1.18
N SER A 94 1.40 14.31 -1.39
CA SER A 94 2.65 14.13 -0.63
C SER A 94 2.45 14.34 0.87
N LYS A 95 1.72 15.40 1.26
CA LYS A 95 1.39 15.69 2.66
C LYS A 95 0.53 14.61 3.31
N ALA A 96 -0.46 14.08 2.58
CA ALA A 96 -1.32 13.02 3.08
C ALA A 96 -0.56 11.70 3.26
N THR A 97 0.29 11.33 2.29
CA THR A 97 1.18 10.16 2.40
C THR A 97 2.11 10.30 3.61
N ALA A 98 2.72 11.47 3.80
CA ALA A 98 3.58 11.71 4.97
C ALA A 98 2.80 11.60 6.29
N LEU A 99 1.55 12.07 6.34
CA LEU A 99 0.71 11.91 7.53
C LEU A 99 0.36 10.43 7.79
N TYR A 100 0.07 9.66 6.75
CA TYR A 100 -0.20 8.23 6.87
C TYR A 100 1.00 7.46 7.44
N VAL A 101 2.21 7.76 6.94
CA VAL A 101 3.46 7.20 7.49
C VAL A 101 3.63 7.59 8.96
N LYS A 102 3.47 8.87 9.30
CA LYS A 102 3.58 9.34 10.69
C LYS A 102 2.56 8.70 11.62
N PHE A 103 1.32 8.49 11.18
CA PHE A 103 0.31 7.74 11.94
C PHE A 103 0.80 6.32 12.28
N GLY A 104 1.36 5.61 11.28
CA GLY A 104 1.93 4.28 11.47
C GLY A 104 3.12 4.28 12.45
N GLU A 105 4.01 5.26 12.36
CA GLU A 105 5.13 5.44 13.30
C GLU A 105 4.64 5.67 14.73
N VAL A 106 3.68 6.57 14.93
CA VAL A 106 3.15 6.94 16.25
C VAL A 106 2.45 5.75 16.92
N TYR A 107 1.71 4.93 16.17
CA TYR A 107 1.03 3.75 16.71
C TYR A 107 1.84 2.45 16.63
N ALA A 108 3.13 2.50 16.23
CA ALA A 108 3.98 1.31 16.15
C ALA A 108 4.17 0.59 17.50
N PHE A 109 3.95 1.28 18.62
CA PHE A 109 3.98 0.69 19.96
C PHE A 109 2.78 -0.24 20.23
N TYR A 110 1.65 -0.02 19.56
CA TYR A 110 0.36 -0.59 19.96
C TYR A 110 0.36 -2.12 19.94
N GLU A 111 0.81 -2.72 18.83
CA GLU A 111 0.84 -4.17 18.68
C GLU A 111 1.85 -4.84 19.64
N PRO A 112 3.13 -4.41 19.71
CA PRO A 112 4.10 -4.93 20.68
C PRO A 112 3.64 -4.81 22.14
N GLU A 113 2.98 -3.71 22.51
CA GLU A 113 2.45 -3.53 23.86
C GLU A 113 1.26 -4.43 24.11
N PHE A 114 0.28 -4.46 23.21
CA PHE A 114 -0.91 -5.30 23.34
C PHE A 114 -0.54 -6.75 23.60
N LEU A 115 0.44 -7.27 22.87
CA LEU A 115 0.87 -8.67 22.94
C LEU A 115 1.50 -9.09 24.28
N LYS A 116 1.83 -8.13 25.17
CA LYS A 116 2.29 -8.39 26.54
C LYS A 116 1.16 -8.91 27.43
N ILE A 117 -0.11 -8.64 27.10
CA ILE A 117 -1.25 -9.15 27.87
C ILE A 117 -1.41 -10.66 27.68
N SER A 118 -1.87 -11.35 28.73
CA SER A 118 -2.27 -12.76 28.64
C SER A 118 -3.73 -12.86 28.20
N LYS A 119 -4.10 -13.99 27.59
CA LYS A 119 -5.48 -14.22 27.14
C LYS A 119 -6.45 -14.25 28.33
N GLU A 120 -6.00 -14.76 29.47
CA GLU A 120 -6.76 -14.82 30.73
C GLU A 120 -7.07 -13.42 31.25
N VAL A 121 -6.08 -12.51 31.26
CA VAL A 121 -6.30 -11.11 31.68
C VAL A 121 -7.25 -10.41 30.72
N TYR A 122 -7.07 -10.59 29.42
CA TYR A 122 -7.96 -10.02 28.41
C TYR A 122 -9.41 -10.50 28.56
N ASN A 123 -9.62 -11.80 28.77
CA ASN A 123 -10.96 -12.38 29.00
C ASN A 123 -11.61 -11.81 30.27
N LYS A 124 -10.82 -11.53 31.30
CA LYS A 124 -11.31 -10.85 32.51
C LYS A 124 -11.77 -9.43 32.18
N TRP A 125 -10.98 -8.65 31.44
CA TRP A 125 -11.34 -7.30 31.00
C TRP A 125 -12.60 -7.27 30.13
N LEU A 126 -12.81 -8.26 29.26
CA LEU A 126 -14.05 -8.41 28.49
C LEU A 126 -15.29 -8.61 29.38
N GLY A 127 -15.11 -9.22 30.56
CA GLY A 127 -16.15 -9.38 31.57
C GLY A 127 -16.44 -8.08 32.33
N GLU A 128 -15.40 -7.31 32.65
CA GLU A 128 -15.47 -6.06 33.40
C GLU A 128 -16.02 -4.91 32.53
N LEU A 129 -15.51 -4.75 31.31
CA LEU A 129 -15.84 -3.66 30.40
C LEU A 129 -16.43 -4.20 29.08
N LYS A 130 -17.75 -4.37 29.06
CA LYS A 130 -18.48 -4.93 27.90
C LYS A 130 -18.24 -4.19 26.58
N LYS A 131 -17.88 -2.90 26.62
CA LYS A 131 -17.58 -2.09 25.41
C LYS A 131 -16.40 -2.64 24.61
N LEU A 132 -15.42 -3.29 25.25
CA LEU A 132 -14.29 -3.91 24.56
C LEU A 132 -14.73 -5.00 23.56
N LYS A 133 -15.91 -5.60 23.75
CA LYS A 133 -16.47 -6.60 22.83
C LYS A 133 -16.70 -6.08 21.42
N ASN A 134 -16.89 -4.76 21.25
CA ASN A 134 -17.03 -4.15 19.93
C ASN A 134 -15.78 -4.33 19.06
N TYR A 135 -14.63 -4.56 19.70
CA TYR A 135 -13.32 -4.67 19.06
C TYR A 135 -12.72 -6.08 19.21
N ASP A 136 -13.49 -7.05 19.73
CA ASP A 136 -13.00 -8.40 20.04
C ASP A 136 -12.37 -9.09 18.84
N HIS A 137 -12.99 -8.96 17.66
CA HIS A 137 -12.43 -9.49 16.42
C HIS A 137 -11.04 -8.91 16.09
N MET A 138 -10.83 -7.60 16.31
CA MET A 138 -9.53 -6.97 16.10
C MET A 138 -8.48 -7.53 17.06
N PHE A 139 -8.84 -7.66 18.33
CA PHE A 139 -7.98 -8.19 19.36
C PHE A 139 -7.66 -9.69 19.16
N GLU A 140 -8.62 -10.50 18.74
CA GLU A 140 -8.40 -11.90 18.35
C GLU A 140 -7.37 -12.02 17.22
N ARG A 141 -7.45 -11.14 16.21
CA ARG A 141 -6.44 -11.11 15.15
C ARG A 141 -5.05 -10.75 15.66
N LEU A 142 -4.94 -9.84 16.62
CA LEU A 142 -3.67 -9.54 17.28
C LEU A 142 -3.15 -10.74 18.08
N PHE A 143 -4.01 -11.42 18.83
CA PHE A 143 -3.60 -12.65 19.53
C PHE A 143 -3.17 -13.77 18.58
N ALA A 144 -3.80 -13.92 17.41
CA ALA A 144 -3.39 -14.89 16.41
C ALA A 144 -1.95 -14.64 15.91
N LYS A 145 -1.53 -13.37 15.81
CA LYS A 145 -0.15 -13.02 15.46
C LYS A 145 0.86 -13.42 16.53
N LYS A 146 0.46 -13.53 17.81
CA LYS A 146 1.35 -13.96 18.90
C LYS A 146 1.98 -15.32 18.65
N ALA A 147 1.26 -16.23 17.98
CA ALA A 147 1.79 -17.55 17.59
C ALA A 147 2.87 -17.48 16.48
N HIS A 148 2.99 -16.33 15.83
CA HIS A 148 3.89 -16.08 14.71
C HIS A 148 4.98 -15.06 15.04
N ILE A 149 5.07 -14.61 16.29
CA ILE A 149 6.14 -13.70 16.74
C ILE A 149 7.19 -14.54 17.46
N LEU A 150 8.39 -14.52 16.90
CA LEU A 150 9.54 -15.24 17.44
C LEU A 150 10.20 -14.45 18.57
N SER A 151 11.26 -15.00 19.15
CA SER A 151 12.07 -14.22 20.09
C SER A 151 12.70 -13.01 19.38
N GLN A 152 13.01 -11.95 20.14
CA GLN A 152 13.64 -10.75 19.60
C GLN A 152 14.92 -11.04 18.78
N LYS A 153 15.68 -12.08 19.18
CA LYS A 153 16.89 -12.52 18.47
C LYS A 153 16.56 -13.14 17.11
N GLU A 154 15.50 -13.94 17.03
CA GLU A 154 15.05 -14.59 15.80
C GLU A 154 14.39 -13.59 14.84
N GLU A 155 13.55 -12.69 15.34
CA GLU A 155 12.97 -11.59 14.54
C GLU A 155 14.06 -10.70 13.93
N LYS A 156 15.09 -10.34 14.73
CA LYS A 156 16.23 -9.57 14.23
C LYS A 156 17.01 -10.31 13.15
N LEU A 157 17.14 -11.64 13.28
CA LEU A 157 17.82 -12.47 12.28
C LEU A 157 17.00 -12.53 10.98
N LEU A 158 15.68 -12.73 11.07
CA LEU A 158 14.79 -12.73 9.90
C LEU A 158 14.77 -11.37 9.19
N ALA A 159 14.66 -10.27 9.95
CA ALA A 159 14.71 -8.93 9.39
C ALA A 159 16.04 -8.65 8.68
N ALA A 160 17.17 -9.06 9.27
CA ALA A 160 18.48 -8.93 8.65
C ALA A 160 18.66 -9.82 7.40
N ALA A 161 17.93 -10.92 7.29
CA ALA A 161 17.93 -11.80 6.12
C ALA A 161 16.97 -11.33 5.01
N GLY A 162 16.19 -10.25 5.23
CA GLY A 162 15.19 -9.77 4.26
C GLY A 162 15.78 -9.50 2.87
N GLU A 163 16.94 -8.86 2.79
CA GLU A 163 17.65 -8.59 1.53
C GLU A 163 18.03 -9.89 0.79
N ILE A 164 18.40 -10.94 1.53
CA ILE A 164 18.72 -12.25 0.96
C ILE A 164 17.47 -12.90 0.36
N PHE A 165 16.32 -12.76 1.02
CA PHE A 165 15.05 -13.29 0.53
C PHE A 165 14.49 -12.51 -0.66
N GLU A 166 14.82 -11.21 -0.80
CA GLU A 166 14.37 -10.36 -1.92
C GLU A 166 15.27 -10.50 -3.17
N SER A 167 16.54 -10.83 -2.99
CA SER A 167 17.54 -10.91 -4.07
C SER A 167 17.13 -11.73 -5.32
N PRO A 168 16.41 -12.87 -5.20
CA PRO A 168 15.91 -13.60 -6.37
C PRO A 168 14.94 -12.78 -7.24
N SER A 169 14.02 -12.03 -6.61
CA SER A 169 13.08 -11.15 -7.30
C SER A 169 13.80 -10.03 -8.05
N GLU A 170 14.76 -9.37 -7.39
CA GLU A 170 15.56 -8.32 -8.03
C GLU A 170 16.37 -8.86 -9.22
N THR A 171 16.94 -10.06 -9.06
CA THR A 171 17.67 -10.75 -10.14
C THR A 171 16.76 -11.04 -11.33
N PHE A 172 15.54 -11.55 -11.07
CA PHE A 172 14.53 -11.76 -12.10
C PHE A 172 14.18 -10.46 -12.81
N GLU A 173 13.91 -9.38 -12.07
CA GLU A 173 13.50 -8.10 -12.65
C GLU A 173 14.56 -7.48 -13.55
N ILE A 174 15.82 -7.45 -13.11
CA ILE A 174 16.94 -6.93 -13.92
C ILE A 174 17.13 -7.80 -15.16
N PHE A 175 17.13 -9.12 -14.99
CA PHE A 175 17.35 -10.05 -16.09
C PHE A 175 16.26 -9.95 -17.16
N ASP A 176 14.99 -10.04 -16.74
CA ASP A 176 13.83 -10.09 -17.65
C ASP A 176 13.52 -8.75 -18.32
N ASN A 177 13.73 -7.63 -17.61
CA ASN A 177 13.31 -6.31 -18.11
C ASN A 177 14.45 -5.46 -18.68
N ALA A 178 15.71 -5.68 -18.27
CA ALA A 178 16.82 -4.84 -18.69
C ALA A 178 17.81 -5.58 -19.61
N ASP A 179 18.21 -6.81 -19.25
CA ASP A 179 19.31 -7.49 -19.92
C ASP A 179 18.86 -8.38 -21.08
N ILE A 180 17.70 -9.03 -20.98
CA ILE A 180 17.19 -9.90 -22.04
C ILE A 180 16.84 -9.07 -23.27
N LYS A 181 17.47 -9.44 -24.38
CA LYS A 181 17.06 -9.00 -25.72
C LYS A 181 16.21 -10.08 -26.34
N LEU A 182 14.91 -9.81 -26.45
CA LEU A 182 14.00 -10.69 -27.17
C LEU A 182 14.36 -10.74 -28.68
N PRO A 183 13.85 -11.69 -29.46
CA PRO A 183 14.17 -11.75 -30.90
C PRO A 183 13.47 -10.66 -31.73
N MET A 184 13.98 -10.41 -32.94
CA MET A 184 13.30 -9.60 -33.94
C MET A 184 12.13 -10.38 -34.57
N VAL A 185 10.99 -9.73 -34.79
CA VAL A 185 9.79 -10.31 -35.40
C VAL A 185 9.21 -9.39 -36.47
N LYS A 186 8.46 -9.95 -37.41
CA LYS A 186 7.73 -9.16 -38.43
C LYS A 186 6.43 -8.61 -37.86
N ASN A 187 6.18 -7.31 -38.06
CA ASN A 187 4.89 -6.68 -37.72
C ASN A 187 3.87 -6.85 -38.87
N GLU A 188 2.67 -6.25 -38.72
CA GLU A 188 1.62 -6.32 -39.74
C GLU A 188 2.00 -5.67 -41.09
N SER A 189 2.95 -4.73 -41.08
CA SER A 189 3.49 -4.03 -42.25
C SER A 189 4.67 -4.77 -42.90
N ASP A 190 4.96 -6.00 -42.47
CA ASP A 190 6.12 -6.82 -42.90
C ASP A 190 7.49 -6.25 -42.50
N GLU A 191 7.53 -5.28 -41.59
CA GLU A 191 8.77 -4.69 -41.07
C GLU A 191 9.32 -5.52 -39.91
N MET A 192 10.65 -5.66 -39.87
CA MET A 192 11.33 -6.31 -38.75
C MET A 192 11.42 -5.33 -37.57
N ILE A 193 10.75 -5.66 -36.47
CA ILE A 193 10.81 -4.90 -35.22
C ILE A 193 11.36 -5.76 -34.09
N GLN A 194 12.00 -5.10 -33.12
CA GLN A 194 12.46 -5.72 -31.89
C GLN A 194 11.24 -6.08 -31.04
N LEU A 195 11.09 -7.35 -30.67
CA LEU A 195 10.06 -7.75 -29.71
C LEU A 195 10.39 -7.13 -28.35
N THR A 196 9.36 -6.62 -27.66
CA THR A 196 9.43 -6.12 -26.29
C THR A 196 8.18 -6.55 -25.54
N HIS A 197 8.23 -6.57 -24.20
CA HIS A 197 7.03 -6.80 -23.38
C HIS A 197 5.89 -5.83 -23.73
N GLY A 198 6.23 -4.56 -24.03
CA GLY A 198 5.25 -3.53 -24.36
C GLY A 198 4.57 -3.69 -25.73
N ASN A 199 5.23 -4.27 -26.74
CA ASN A 199 4.63 -4.46 -28.07
C ASN A 199 4.08 -5.87 -28.31
N TYR A 200 4.38 -6.83 -27.42
CA TYR A 200 3.91 -8.22 -27.55
C TYR A 200 2.38 -8.31 -27.59
N SER A 201 1.67 -7.58 -26.72
CA SER A 201 0.19 -7.58 -26.70
C SER A 201 -0.39 -7.13 -28.04
N SER A 202 0.11 -6.02 -28.59
CA SER A 202 -0.34 -5.51 -29.89
C SER A 202 -0.07 -6.49 -31.03
N LEU A 203 1.08 -7.17 -31.01
CA LEU A 203 1.40 -8.21 -32.00
C LEU A 203 0.50 -9.44 -31.86
N MET A 204 0.10 -9.79 -30.64
CA MET A 204 -0.83 -10.89 -30.35
C MET A 204 -2.29 -10.56 -30.70
N GLU A 205 -2.66 -9.28 -30.80
CA GLU A 205 -3.98 -8.84 -31.28
C GLU A 205 -4.06 -8.68 -32.80
N SER A 206 -2.93 -8.82 -33.49
CA SER A 206 -2.85 -8.73 -34.96
C SER A 206 -3.90 -9.58 -35.64
N LYS A 207 -4.52 -9.09 -36.72
CA LYS A 207 -5.43 -9.90 -37.55
C LYS A 207 -4.69 -10.99 -38.32
N ASN A 208 -3.39 -10.79 -38.57
CA ASN A 208 -2.54 -11.74 -39.26
C ASN A 208 -2.04 -12.84 -38.32
N ARG A 209 -2.46 -14.09 -38.56
CA ARG A 209 -2.04 -15.26 -37.76
C ARG A 209 -0.53 -15.49 -37.80
N GLY A 210 0.14 -15.14 -38.90
CA GLY A 210 1.59 -15.27 -39.03
C GLY A 210 2.33 -14.41 -38.02
N VAL A 211 1.91 -13.15 -37.87
CA VAL A 211 2.46 -12.18 -36.90
C VAL A 211 2.29 -12.70 -35.47
N ARG A 212 1.07 -13.12 -35.09
CA ARG A 212 0.80 -13.70 -33.76
C ARG A 212 1.66 -14.93 -33.47
N LYS A 213 1.77 -15.85 -34.44
CA LYS A 213 2.56 -17.09 -34.29
C LYS A 213 4.05 -16.79 -34.13
N ALA A 214 4.58 -15.83 -34.90
CA ALA A 214 5.98 -15.43 -34.82
C ALA A 214 6.29 -14.76 -33.47
N ALA A 215 5.46 -13.81 -33.02
CA ALA A 215 5.59 -13.14 -31.73
C ALA A 215 5.57 -14.14 -30.56
N TYR A 216 4.58 -15.04 -30.52
CA TYR A 216 4.48 -16.08 -29.49
C TYR A 216 5.74 -16.94 -29.44
N LYS A 217 6.17 -17.50 -30.57
CA LYS A 217 7.34 -18.38 -30.61
C LYS A 217 8.62 -17.65 -30.21
N ALA A 218 8.79 -16.41 -30.66
CA ALA A 218 9.95 -15.61 -30.32
C ALA A 218 10.03 -15.36 -28.82
N LEU A 219 8.93 -14.95 -28.17
CA LEU A 219 8.89 -14.73 -26.73
C LEU A 219 9.22 -16.02 -25.96
N TYR A 220 8.48 -17.10 -26.22
CA TYR A 220 8.63 -18.34 -25.46
C TYR A 220 9.95 -19.06 -25.73
N SER A 221 10.55 -18.91 -26.92
CA SER A 221 11.90 -19.45 -27.16
C SER A 221 12.96 -18.84 -26.25
N ASN A 222 12.78 -17.57 -25.86
CA ASN A 222 13.70 -16.90 -24.95
C ASN A 222 13.50 -17.39 -23.50
N TYR A 223 12.25 -17.48 -23.04
CA TYR A 223 11.93 -18.10 -21.75
C TYR A 223 12.41 -19.56 -21.66
N GLU A 224 12.26 -20.35 -22.73
CA GLU A 224 12.76 -21.72 -22.81
C GLU A 224 14.29 -21.78 -22.75
N GLN A 225 14.98 -20.86 -23.43
CA GLN A 225 16.44 -20.76 -23.40
C GLN A 225 16.96 -20.49 -21.99
N TYR A 226 16.26 -19.67 -21.20
CA TYR A 226 16.66 -19.27 -19.85
C TYR A 226 15.86 -19.93 -18.73
N GLN A 227 15.09 -20.99 -19.03
CA GLN A 227 14.18 -21.64 -18.09
C GLN A 227 14.84 -22.08 -16.78
N HIS A 228 16.13 -22.43 -16.82
CA HIS A 228 16.88 -22.84 -15.63
C HIS A 228 17.27 -21.67 -14.73
N THR A 229 17.51 -20.49 -15.32
CA THR A 229 17.73 -19.26 -14.55
C THR A 229 16.42 -18.87 -13.86
N TYR A 230 15.31 -18.84 -14.60
CA TYR A 230 13.97 -18.56 -14.06
C TYR A 230 13.50 -19.59 -13.03
N ALA A 231 13.92 -20.85 -13.12
CA ALA A 231 13.59 -21.86 -12.11
C ALA A 231 14.37 -21.69 -10.80
N LYS A 232 15.48 -20.93 -10.83
CA LYS A 232 16.40 -20.77 -9.70
C LYS A 232 16.20 -19.43 -8.98
N THR A 233 15.82 -18.39 -9.71
CA THR A 233 15.38 -17.10 -9.18
C THR A 233 13.92 -17.17 -8.81
#